data_AF-A0A9P7D6Q1-F1
#
_entry.id   AF-A0A9P7D6Q1-F1
#
_cell.length_a   1.000
_cell.length_b   1.000
_cell.length_c   1.000
_cell.angle_alpha   90.00
_cell.angle_beta   90.00
_cell.angle_gamma   90.00
#
_symmetry.space_group_name_H-M   'P 1'
#
loop_
_entity.id
_entity.type
_entity.pdbx_description
1 polymer ?
#
loop_
_entity_poly.entity_id
_entity_poly.type
_entity_poly.pdbx_seq_one_letter_code
_entity_poly.pdbx_strand_id
1 'polypeptide(L)'
;MQNAFGPAVIPRYHGLMQMESRPFLSRLVSSPLNFQDHIRRFVSLPVNDLLSYAGGLILLVVYGHQVKSNDDTFLTLAEECVDILANRIASGGGIWPVDIFPFLKHIPLWFPGASFKRNAQIWKAKMEEFVDRPEESVKTEIVSSSSLSPLKKLTSPQKKGTAHPSFVSTLLEPPKLSSDASFDSTTDDDEASFTNNRDSSFSSDNTKVAKDTATDDHDIRWTANSMYSASINTTITTLSHFILTMVQHPHVLRRAQAELDDVFGSSQASKAKRLPTFEDHTKLPYCDAVFTETLRWGVPVPLSSTHLTRRTDTYEGMYISQGYRVFGNIWAIMRNPQLYQDPEVVGRCDRGWDGGGGKRSKNVCVWI
;
A
#
# COMPACT_ATOMS: atom_id res chain seq x y z
N MET A 1 8.89 -3.99 5.60
CA MET A 1 8.18 -3.22 4.56
C MET A 1 9.12 -2.63 3.51
N GLN A 2 10.12 -1.80 3.87
CA GLN A 2 11.04 -1.16 2.90
C GLN A 2 11.77 -2.16 1.97
N ASN A 3 12.19 -3.31 2.48
CA ASN A 3 12.84 -4.34 1.66
C ASN A 3 11.90 -5.04 0.67
N ALA A 4 10.59 -5.02 0.91
CA ALA A 4 9.60 -5.67 0.04
C ALA A 4 8.94 -4.69 -0.94
N PHE A 5 8.73 -3.43 -0.54
CA PHE A 5 8.06 -2.40 -1.35
C PHE A 5 8.97 -1.24 -1.74
N GLY A 6 10.29 -1.42 -1.60
CA GLY A 6 11.27 -0.41 -1.98
C GLY A 6 11.35 -0.24 -3.51
N PRO A 7 11.87 0.91 -4.00
CA PRO A 7 11.95 1.22 -5.43
C PRO A 7 12.61 0.12 -6.29
N ALA A 8 13.60 -0.59 -5.75
CA ALA A 8 14.29 -1.69 -6.44
C ALA A 8 13.42 -2.94 -6.64
N VAL A 9 12.37 -3.12 -5.84
CA VAL A 9 11.50 -4.32 -5.85
C VAL A 9 10.20 -4.07 -6.62
N ILE A 10 9.70 -2.83 -6.64
CA ILE A 10 8.45 -2.44 -7.33
C ILE A 10 8.34 -3.00 -8.76
N PRO A 11 9.39 -2.95 -9.62
CA PRO A 11 9.28 -3.49 -10.97
C PRO A 11 8.88 -4.97 -11.04
N ARG A 12 9.16 -5.77 -10.00
CA ARG A 12 8.76 -7.18 -9.92
C ARG A 12 7.24 -7.36 -9.84
N TYR A 13 6.52 -6.39 -9.27
CA TYR A 13 5.06 -6.44 -9.16
C TYR A 13 4.34 -5.98 -10.43
N HIS A 14 5.06 -5.46 -11.44
CA HIS A 14 4.45 -4.93 -12.66
C HIS A 14 3.58 -5.96 -13.38
N GLY A 15 4.03 -7.21 -13.46
CA GLY A 15 3.24 -8.30 -14.05
C GLY A 15 1.94 -8.58 -13.31
N LEU A 16 1.95 -8.50 -11.97
CA LEU A 16 0.76 -8.67 -11.13
C LEU A 16 -0.21 -7.50 -11.30
N MET A 17 0.31 -6.28 -11.32
CA MET A 17 -0.50 -5.09 -11.60
C MET A 17 -1.18 -5.17 -12.96
N GLN A 18 -0.48 -5.62 -14.01
CA GLN A 18 -1.08 -5.82 -15.33
C GLN A 18 -2.16 -6.91 -15.32
N MET A 19 -1.93 -7.99 -14.57
CA MET A 19 -2.86 -9.11 -14.47
C MET A 19 -4.21 -8.68 -13.87
N GLU A 20 -4.19 -7.82 -12.85
CA GLU A 20 -5.40 -7.29 -12.20
C GLU A 20 -6.01 -6.11 -12.99
N SER A 21 -5.18 -5.26 -13.59
CA SER A 21 -5.67 -4.07 -14.30
C SER A 21 -6.43 -4.43 -15.59
N ARG A 22 -6.03 -5.49 -16.30
CA ARG A 22 -6.65 -5.87 -17.57
C ARG A 22 -8.13 -6.30 -17.42
N PRO A 23 -8.49 -7.23 -16.52
CA PRO A 23 -9.89 -7.58 -16.26
C PRO A 23 -10.72 -6.37 -15.83
N PHE A 24 -10.18 -5.54 -14.94
CA PHE A 24 -10.85 -4.31 -14.49
C PHE A 24 -11.20 -3.39 -15.66
N LEU A 25 -10.21 -3.05 -16.51
CA LEU A 25 -10.43 -2.19 -17.68
C LEU A 25 -11.39 -2.83 -18.68
N SER A 26 -11.31 -4.15 -18.88
CA SER A 26 -12.22 -4.89 -19.76
C SER A 26 -13.68 -4.80 -19.29
N ARG A 27 -13.93 -4.98 -17.99
CA ARG A 27 -15.28 -4.85 -17.41
C ARG A 27 -15.80 -3.42 -17.50
N LEU A 28 -14.96 -2.43 -17.22
CA LEU A 28 -15.31 -1.02 -17.33
C LEU A 28 -15.74 -0.63 -18.75
N VAL A 29 -15.05 -1.15 -19.78
CA VAL A 29 -15.39 -0.91 -21.20
C VAL A 29 -16.62 -1.70 -21.64
N SER A 30 -16.83 -2.90 -21.08
CA SER A 30 -17.95 -3.77 -21.46
C SER A 30 -19.31 -3.27 -20.93
N SER A 31 -19.32 -2.63 -19.75
CA SER A 31 -20.54 -2.11 -19.13
C SER A 31 -20.39 -0.68 -18.62
N PRO A 32 -20.14 0.30 -19.52
CA PRO A 32 -19.84 1.68 -19.14
C PRO A 32 -21.03 2.40 -18.50
N LEU A 33 -22.27 1.97 -18.81
CA LEU A 33 -23.49 2.54 -18.22
C LEU A 33 -23.69 2.13 -16.75
N ASN A 34 -23.09 1.02 -16.33
CA ASN A 34 -23.12 0.54 -14.94
C ASN A 34 -21.91 1.07 -14.16
N PHE A 35 -21.46 2.28 -14.48
CA PHE A 35 -20.31 2.92 -13.84
C PHE A 35 -20.43 3.02 -12.32
N GLN A 36 -21.65 3.17 -11.80
CA GLN A 36 -21.90 3.15 -10.37
C GLN A 36 -21.60 1.78 -9.75
N ASP A 37 -21.83 0.67 -10.44
CA ASP A 37 -21.49 -0.67 -9.94
C ASP A 37 -19.98 -0.93 -10.02
N HIS A 38 -19.27 -0.21 -10.90
CA HIS A 38 -17.81 -0.26 -11.00
C HIS A 38 -17.12 0.47 -9.87
N ILE A 39 -17.69 1.57 -9.38
CA ILE A 39 -17.03 2.52 -8.47
C ILE A 39 -17.72 2.64 -7.11
N ARG A 40 -19.04 2.68 -7.08
CA ARG A 40 -19.80 3.06 -5.90
C ARG A 40 -20.08 1.85 -5.03
N ARG A 41 -19.82 2.01 -3.74
CA ARG A 41 -20.24 1.07 -2.69
C ARG A 41 -21.76 1.13 -2.58
N PHE A 42 -22.45 0.08 -2.99
CA PHE A 42 -23.89 -0.06 -2.73
C PHE A 42 -24.10 -0.94 -1.50
N VAL A 43 -25.03 -0.55 -0.62
CA VAL A 43 -25.37 -1.34 0.57
C VAL A 43 -25.82 -2.76 0.22
N SER A 44 -26.39 -2.96 -0.98
CA SER A 44 -26.85 -4.25 -1.48
C SER A 44 -25.80 -5.06 -2.25
N LEU A 45 -24.67 -4.46 -2.64
CA LEU A 45 -23.56 -5.11 -3.32
C LEU A 45 -22.26 -4.64 -2.66
N PRO A 46 -21.78 -5.34 -1.62
CA PRO A 46 -20.63 -4.90 -0.83
C PRO A 46 -19.34 -4.86 -1.66
N VAL A 47 -19.23 -5.67 -2.72
CA VAL A 47 -18.04 -5.72 -3.57
C VAL A 47 -18.33 -5.10 -4.93
N ASN A 48 -17.53 -4.09 -5.30
CA ASN A 48 -17.53 -3.46 -6.62
C ASN A 48 -16.21 -3.75 -7.37
N ASP A 49 -16.16 -3.42 -8.66
CA ASP A 49 -15.00 -3.77 -9.49
C ASP A 49 -13.71 -3.06 -9.05
N LEU A 50 -13.81 -1.86 -8.48
CA LEU A 50 -12.67 -1.11 -7.95
C LEU A 50 -12.11 -1.74 -6.66
N LEU A 51 -13.00 -2.27 -5.81
CA LEU A 51 -12.63 -3.05 -4.63
C LEU A 51 -11.98 -4.38 -5.03
N SER A 52 -12.55 -5.09 -6.01
CA SER A 52 -11.94 -6.30 -6.54
C SER A 52 -10.56 -6.04 -7.13
N TYR A 53 -10.36 -4.92 -7.82
CA TYR A 53 -9.05 -4.52 -8.32
C TYR A 53 -8.06 -4.19 -7.20
N ALA A 54 -8.41 -3.26 -6.31
CA ALA A 54 -7.50 -2.79 -5.26
C ALA A 54 -7.22 -3.88 -4.21
N GLY A 55 -8.26 -4.60 -3.80
CA GLY A 55 -8.20 -5.73 -2.87
C GLY A 55 -7.54 -6.96 -3.47
N GLY A 56 -7.86 -7.30 -4.73
CA GLY A 56 -7.26 -8.43 -5.43
C GLY A 56 -5.75 -8.26 -5.64
N LEU A 57 -5.32 -7.07 -6.05
CA LEU A 57 -3.89 -6.76 -6.22
C LEU A 57 -3.12 -6.92 -4.92
N ILE A 58 -3.61 -6.36 -3.81
CA ILE A 58 -2.91 -6.46 -2.53
C ILE A 58 -2.97 -7.87 -1.94
N LEU A 59 -4.10 -8.59 -2.07
CA LEU A 59 -4.19 -10.01 -1.65
C LEU A 59 -3.16 -10.87 -2.40
N LEU A 60 -3.03 -10.64 -3.70
CA LEU A 60 -2.07 -11.35 -4.54
C LEU A 60 -0.62 -11.02 -4.17
N VAL A 61 -0.32 -9.74 -3.90
CA VAL A 61 1.04 -9.32 -3.54
C VAL A 61 1.43 -9.75 -2.11
N VAL A 62 0.51 -9.63 -1.16
CA VAL A 62 0.79 -9.83 0.27
C VAL A 62 0.68 -11.29 0.66
N TYR A 63 -0.43 -11.93 0.28
CA TYR A 63 -0.74 -13.30 0.68
C TYR A 63 -0.53 -14.29 -0.46
N GLY A 64 -0.43 -13.85 -1.72
CA GLY A 64 -0.36 -14.76 -2.87
C GLY A 64 -1.73 -15.28 -3.29
N HIS A 65 -2.80 -14.73 -2.71
CA HIS A 65 -4.17 -15.16 -2.97
C HIS A 65 -4.70 -14.48 -4.23
N GLN A 66 -5.06 -15.28 -5.23
CA GLN A 66 -5.66 -14.80 -6.46
C GLN A 66 -7.19 -14.77 -6.32
N VAL A 67 -7.76 -13.56 -6.37
CA VAL A 67 -9.22 -13.36 -6.40
C VAL A 67 -9.78 -13.88 -7.72
N LYS A 68 -10.75 -14.80 -7.64
CA LYS A 68 -11.39 -15.39 -8.83
C LYS A 68 -12.75 -14.77 -9.14
N SER A 69 -13.45 -14.27 -8.13
CA SER A 69 -14.79 -13.72 -8.23
C SER A 69 -14.96 -12.55 -7.26
N ASN A 70 -15.95 -11.69 -7.54
CA ASN A 70 -16.32 -10.58 -6.66
C ASN A 70 -16.93 -11.08 -5.33
N ASP A 71 -17.32 -12.35 -5.23
CA ASP A 71 -17.85 -12.96 -4.00
C ASP A 71 -16.75 -13.55 -3.09
N ASP A 72 -15.49 -13.12 -3.27
CA ASP A 72 -14.38 -13.62 -2.47
C ASP A 72 -14.54 -13.19 -1.00
N THR A 73 -14.42 -14.18 -0.10
CA THR A 73 -14.57 -13.98 1.34
C THR A 73 -13.58 -12.96 1.88
N PHE A 74 -12.34 -12.93 1.38
CA PHE A 74 -11.34 -11.98 1.86
C PHE A 74 -11.64 -10.56 1.43
N LEU A 75 -12.20 -10.36 0.22
CA LEU A 75 -12.67 -9.04 -0.21
C LEU A 75 -13.83 -8.55 0.64
N THR A 76 -14.77 -9.44 0.99
CA THR A 76 -15.88 -9.10 1.88
C THR A 76 -15.40 -8.73 3.28
N LEU A 77 -14.46 -9.50 3.84
CA LEU A 77 -13.84 -9.20 5.13
C LEU A 77 -13.07 -7.87 5.10
N ALA A 78 -12.34 -7.59 4.02
CA ALA A 78 -11.71 -6.27 3.82
C ALA A 78 -12.72 -5.15 3.83
N GLU A 79 -13.81 -5.30 3.08
CA GLU A 79 -14.82 -4.26 2.96
C GLU A 79 -15.53 -3.94 4.28
N GLU A 80 -15.78 -4.96 5.09
CA GLU A 80 -16.32 -4.80 6.43
C GLU A 80 -15.32 -4.19 7.41
N CYS A 81 -14.08 -4.70 7.43
CA CYS A 81 -13.00 -4.21 8.27
C CYS A 81 -12.75 -2.72 8.00
N VAL A 82 -12.63 -2.37 6.73
CA VAL A 82 -12.33 -1.01 6.31
C VAL A 82 -13.52 -0.06 6.55
N ASP A 83 -14.78 -0.50 6.45
CA ASP A 83 -15.93 0.31 6.87
C ASP A 83 -15.94 0.58 8.37
N ILE A 84 -15.59 -0.43 9.17
CA ILE A 84 -15.47 -0.26 10.61
C ILE A 84 -14.37 0.76 10.91
N LEU A 85 -13.18 0.62 10.32
CA LEU A 85 -12.07 1.55 10.52
C LEU A 85 -12.42 2.96 10.05
N ALA A 86 -12.79 3.10 8.78
CA ALA A 86 -13.02 4.40 8.17
C ALA A 86 -14.29 5.05 8.71
N ASN A 87 -15.44 4.37 8.72
CA ASN A 87 -16.75 4.98 8.97
C ASN A 87 -17.26 4.85 10.40
N ARG A 88 -16.78 3.87 11.19
CA ARG A 88 -17.24 3.68 12.58
C ARG A 88 -16.23 4.11 13.62
N ILE A 89 -14.94 3.88 13.38
CA ILE A 89 -13.84 4.19 14.32
C ILE A 89 -13.28 5.59 14.07
N ALA A 90 -12.94 5.92 12.81
CA ALA A 90 -12.23 7.15 12.45
C ALA A 90 -13.14 8.32 11.99
N SER A 91 -14.20 8.05 11.22
CA SER A 91 -15.11 9.05 10.60
C SER A 91 -15.96 9.83 11.60
N GLY A 92 -15.96 9.45 12.87
CA GLY A 92 -16.74 10.16 13.88
C GLY A 92 -16.25 11.58 14.20
N GLY A 93 -15.05 11.99 13.75
CA GLY A 93 -14.41 13.25 14.19
C GLY A 93 -14.30 13.39 15.72
N GLY A 94 -14.58 12.29 16.43
CA GLY A 94 -14.96 12.28 17.82
C GLY A 94 -13.88 11.53 18.55
N ILE A 95 -13.13 12.27 19.35
CA ILE A 95 -12.28 11.69 20.38
C ILE A 95 -13.21 10.78 21.20
N TRP A 96 -12.93 9.48 21.21
CA TRP A 96 -13.78 8.55 21.93
C TRP A 96 -13.79 8.96 23.41
N PRO A 97 -14.94 8.96 24.11
CA PRO A 97 -14.96 9.31 25.52
C PRO A 97 -13.96 8.49 26.34
N VAL A 98 -13.72 7.23 25.96
CA VAL A 98 -12.72 6.37 26.59
C VAL A 98 -11.27 6.82 26.36
N ASP A 99 -10.98 7.52 25.26
CA ASP A 99 -9.67 8.12 24.99
C ASP A 99 -9.43 9.38 25.84
N ILE A 100 -10.51 10.13 26.16
CA ILE A 100 -10.45 11.32 27.05
C ILE A 100 -10.46 10.90 28.52
N PHE A 101 -11.30 9.93 28.84
CA PHE A 101 -11.61 9.47 30.19
C PHE A 101 -11.30 7.97 30.32
N PRO A 102 -10.03 7.60 30.60
CA PRO A 102 -9.61 6.20 30.63
C PRO A 102 -10.38 5.33 31.62
N PHE A 103 -10.96 5.91 32.67
CA PHE A 103 -11.76 5.17 33.65
C PHE A 103 -13.00 4.52 33.03
N LEU A 104 -13.52 5.05 31.91
CA LEU A 104 -14.67 4.47 31.21
C LEU A 104 -14.41 3.04 30.72
N LYS A 105 -13.14 2.62 30.53
CA LYS A 105 -12.81 1.24 30.14
C LYS A 105 -13.30 0.18 31.13
N HIS A 106 -13.46 0.55 32.40
CA HIS A 106 -13.87 -0.34 33.48
C HIS A 106 -15.39 -0.50 33.61
N ILE A 107 -16.18 0.25 32.84
CA ILE A 107 -17.64 0.16 32.88
C ILE A 107 -18.11 -1.27 32.51
N PRO A 108 -18.99 -1.91 33.31
CA PRO A 108 -19.56 -3.21 32.99
C PRO A 108 -20.36 -3.20 31.69
N LEU A 109 -20.36 -4.31 30.95
CA LEU A 109 -21.05 -4.41 29.65
C LEU A 109 -22.56 -4.18 29.74
N TRP A 110 -23.20 -4.46 30.88
CA TRP A 110 -24.64 -4.28 31.05
C TRP A 110 -25.05 -2.81 31.25
N PHE A 111 -24.10 -1.93 31.61
CA PHE A 111 -24.38 -0.54 32.00
C PHE A 111 -24.94 0.29 30.82
N PRO A 112 -25.95 1.15 31.04
CA PRO A 112 -26.47 2.05 30.02
C PRO A 112 -25.37 3.03 29.55
N GLY A 113 -25.15 3.10 28.23
CA GLY A 113 -24.04 3.89 27.65
C GLY A 113 -22.75 3.11 27.41
N ALA A 114 -22.66 1.83 27.82
CA ALA A 114 -21.52 0.96 27.50
C ALA A 114 -21.52 0.44 26.04
N SER A 115 -22.24 1.09 25.11
CA SER A 115 -22.35 0.68 23.71
C SER A 115 -20.98 0.68 23.02
N PHE A 116 -20.11 1.65 23.32
CA PHE A 116 -18.74 1.69 22.80
C PHE A 116 -17.95 0.42 23.13
N LYS A 117 -18.12 -0.13 24.35
CA LYS A 117 -17.41 -1.33 24.81
C LYS A 117 -17.97 -2.60 24.16
N ARG A 118 -19.30 -2.69 23.99
CA ARG A 118 -19.94 -3.79 23.25
C ARG A 118 -19.54 -3.78 21.78
N ASN A 119 -19.58 -2.62 21.15
CA ASN A 119 -19.13 -2.43 19.77
C ASN A 119 -17.65 -2.77 19.62
N ALA A 120 -16.79 -2.35 20.55
CA ALA A 120 -15.38 -2.68 20.53
C ALA A 120 -15.13 -4.20 20.59
N GLN A 121 -15.91 -4.98 21.36
CA GLN A 121 -15.80 -6.44 21.36
C GLN A 121 -16.18 -7.04 20.00
N ILE A 122 -17.28 -6.58 19.39
CA ILE A 122 -17.73 -7.05 18.08
C ILE A 122 -16.70 -6.70 17.00
N TRP A 123 -16.22 -5.45 17.00
CA TRP A 123 -15.24 -4.96 16.03
C TRP A 123 -13.90 -5.65 16.19
N LYS A 124 -13.46 -5.89 17.44
CA LYS A 124 -12.24 -6.67 17.71
C LYS A 124 -12.31 -8.06 17.08
N ALA A 125 -13.41 -8.79 17.28
CA ALA A 125 -13.57 -10.13 16.71
C ALA A 125 -13.51 -10.11 15.17
N LYS A 126 -14.14 -9.11 14.54
CA LYS A 126 -14.07 -8.93 13.07
C LYS A 126 -12.66 -8.59 12.57
N MET A 127 -11.93 -7.75 13.31
CA MET A 127 -10.54 -7.40 12.97
C MET A 127 -9.62 -8.61 13.11
N GLU A 128 -9.79 -9.40 14.17
CA GLU A 128 -9.06 -10.66 14.37
C GLU A 128 -9.33 -11.61 13.20
N GLU A 129 -10.60 -11.84 12.84
CA GLU A 129 -10.98 -12.67 11.69
C GLU A 129 -10.37 -12.19 10.36
N PHE A 130 -10.34 -10.88 10.13
CA PHE A 130 -9.72 -10.26 8.96
C PHE A 130 -8.20 -10.50 8.89
N VAL A 131 -7.53 -10.51 10.05
CA VAL A 131 -6.08 -10.75 10.15
C VAL A 131 -5.75 -12.25 10.04
N ASP A 132 -6.45 -13.08 10.80
CA ASP A 132 -6.16 -14.50 10.97
C ASP A 132 -6.38 -15.30 9.69
N ARG A 133 -7.51 -15.10 9.01
CA ARG A 133 -7.91 -16.00 7.92
C ARG A 133 -6.97 -15.98 6.69
N PRO A 134 -6.55 -14.82 6.16
CA PRO A 134 -5.60 -14.81 5.04
C PRO A 134 -4.27 -15.46 5.41
N GLU A 135 -3.79 -15.23 6.63
CA GLU A 135 -2.54 -15.80 7.12
C GLU A 135 -2.61 -17.33 7.27
N GLU A 136 -3.68 -17.84 7.90
CA GLU A 136 -3.94 -19.27 8.02
C GLU A 136 -4.02 -19.96 6.65
N SER A 137 -4.66 -19.31 5.68
CA SER A 137 -4.71 -19.81 4.30
C SER A 137 -3.31 -19.99 3.71
N VAL A 138 -2.42 -19.01 3.88
CA VAL A 138 -1.04 -19.11 3.40
C VAL A 138 -0.26 -20.21 4.14
N LYS A 139 -0.39 -20.28 5.47
CA LYS A 139 0.28 -21.31 6.28
C LYS A 139 -0.16 -22.72 5.87
N THR A 140 -1.46 -22.94 5.65
CA THR A 140 -1.99 -24.24 5.19
C THR A 140 -1.52 -24.61 3.78
N GLU A 141 -1.44 -23.65 2.85
CA GLU A 141 -0.87 -23.88 1.52
C GLU A 141 0.60 -24.27 1.59
N ILE A 142 1.40 -23.60 2.42
CA ILE A 142 2.81 -23.95 2.62
C ILE A 142 2.94 -25.39 3.13
N VAL A 143 2.21 -25.77 4.20
CA VAL A 143 2.26 -27.11 4.78
C VAL A 143 1.81 -28.19 3.79
N SER A 144 0.69 -27.96 3.07
CA SER A 144 0.19 -28.90 2.07
C SER A 144 1.17 -29.10 0.91
N SER A 145 1.91 -28.05 0.53
CA SER A 145 2.94 -28.11 -0.50
C SER A 145 4.20 -28.87 -0.05
N SER A 146 4.55 -28.77 1.24
CA SER A 146 5.67 -29.51 1.85
C SER A 146 5.39 -31.01 2.01
N SER A 147 4.12 -31.40 2.15
CA SER A 147 3.70 -32.81 2.31
C SER A 147 3.57 -33.60 0.99
N LEU A 148 3.83 -32.99 -0.18
CA LEU A 148 3.76 -33.68 -1.48
C LEU A 148 5.02 -34.52 -1.76
N SER A 149 4.82 -35.80 -2.03
CA SER A 149 5.89 -36.79 -2.30
C SER A 149 6.70 -36.48 -3.58
N PRO A 150 7.98 -36.91 -3.65
CA PRO A 150 8.90 -36.56 -4.76
C PRO A 150 8.40 -36.91 -6.17
N LEU A 151 7.55 -37.93 -6.30
CA LEU A 151 7.04 -38.41 -7.59
C LEU A 151 5.98 -37.50 -8.23
N LYS A 152 5.22 -36.71 -7.46
CA LYS A 152 4.26 -35.74 -8.04
C LYS A 152 4.91 -34.45 -8.54
N LYS A 153 6.18 -34.19 -8.17
CA LYS A 153 6.95 -33.04 -8.66
C LYS A 153 7.41 -33.19 -10.12
N LEU A 154 7.35 -34.39 -10.70
CA LEU A 154 7.94 -34.69 -12.01
C LEU A 154 6.92 -34.70 -13.18
N THR A 155 5.62 -34.83 -12.92
CA THR A 155 4.60 -34.94 -13.99
C THR A 155 3.84 -33.65 -14.30
N SER A 156 4.18 -32.55 -13.63
CA SER A 156 3.61 -31.22 -13.90
C SER A 156 4.69 -30.32 -14.51
N PRO A 157 4.42 -29.57 -15.60
CA PRO A 157 5.40 -28.64 -16.15
C PRO A 157 5.71 -27.54 -15.13
N GLN A 158 6.83 -27.72 -14.43
CA GLN A 158 7.65 -26.72 -13.73
C GLN A 158 6.91 -25.55 -13.02
N LYS A 159 6.13 -25.83 -11.97
CA LYS A 159 5.94 -24.86 -10.88
C LYS A 159 7.09 -25.00 -9.88
N LYS A 160 8.13 -24.17 -10.07
CA LYS A 160 9.21 -23.96 -9.09
C LYS A 160 8.61 -23.47 -7.77
N GLY A 161 8.67 -24.31 -6.72
CA GLY A 161 8.67 -23.93 -5.30
C GLY A 161 7.45 -23.17 -4.76
N THR A 162 6.88 -23.75 -3.70
CA THR A 162 6.14 -23.06 -2.61
C THR A 162 4.84 -22.35 -3.02
N ALA A 163 4.08 -21.83 -2.06
CA ALA A 163 2.85 -21.08 -2.32
C ALA A 163 3.08 -19.97 -3.36
N HIS A 164 2.02 -19.41 -3.97
CA HIS A 164 2.21 -18.29 -4.91
C HIS A 164 3.10 -17.22 -4.26
N PRO A 165 4.26 -16.87 -4.86
CA PRO A 165 5.28 -16.11 -4.17
C PRO A 165 4.73 -14.76 -3.73
N SER A 166 4.69 -14.54 -2.42
CA SER A 166 4.06 -13.39 -1.79
C SER A 166 4.94 -12.81 -0.68
N PHE A 167 4.56 -11.64 -0.16
CA PHE A 167 5.25 -11.04 0.98
C PHE A 167 5.30 -12.01 2.18
N VAL A 168 4.16 -12.61 2.52
CA VAL A 168 4.04 -13.53 3.66
C VAL A 168 4.79 -14.84 3.38
N SER A 169 4.63 -15.44 2.19
CA SER A 169 5.31 -16.71 1.89
C SER A 169 6.83 -16.56 1.90
N THR A 170 7.35 -15.44 1.39
CA THR A 170 8.80 -15.15 1.34
C THR A 170 9.40 -15.01 2.74
N LEU A 171 8.64 -14.48 3.70
CA LEU A 171 9.10 -14.30 5.08
C LEU A 171 8.92 -15.56 5.93
N LEU A 172 7.93 -16.40 5.63
CA LEU A 172 7.70 -17.67 6.32
C LEU A 172 8.60 -18.82 5.82
N GLU A 173 9.11 -18.75 4.59
CA GLU A 173 10.03 -19.74 4.05
C GLU A 173 11.45 -19.60 4.66
N PRO A 174 12.12 -20.71 5.02
CA PRO A 174 13.48 -20.65 5.51
C PRO A 174 14.43 -20.08 4.44
N PRO A 175 15.47 -19.30 4.83
CA PRO A 175 16.41 -18.73 3.87
C PRO A 175 17.05 -19.84 3.04
N LYS A 176 16.99 -19.68 1.71
CA LYS A 176 17.63 -20.62 0.79
C LYS A 176 19.13 -20.60 1.05
N LEU A 177 19.67 -21.71 1.55
CA LEU A 177 21.11 -21.92 1.65
C LEU A 177 21.67 -21.87 0.22
N SER A 178 22.32 -20.77 -0.16
CA SER A 178 23.06 -20.73 -1.43
C SER A 178 24.29 -21.62 -1.29
N SER A 179 24.34 -22.72 -2.03
CA SER A 179 25.45 -23.69 -2.06
C SER A 179 26.68 -23.21 -2.82
N ASP A 180 26.72 -21.97 -3.29
CA ASP A 180 27.69 -21.54 -4.30
C ASP A 180 28.56 -20.40 -3.75
N ALA A 181 29.45 -20.75 -2.83
CA ALA A 181 30.64 -19.96 -2.54
C ALA A 181 31.79 -20.94 -2.39
N SER A 182 32.30 -21.41 -3.53
CA SER A 182 33.62 -22.04 -3.60
C SER A 182 34.65 -21.02 -3.13
N PHE A 183 35.23 -21.33 -1.99
CA PHE A 183 36.47 -20.80 -1.46
C PHE A 183 37.54 -20.79 -2.56
N ASP A 184 37.90 -19.60 -3.06
CA ASP A 184 39.11 -19.39 -3.84
C ASP A 184 40.05 -18.53 -3.00
N SER A 185 41.08 -19.20 -2.49
CA SER A 185 42.19 -18.61 -1.75
C SER A 185 43.32 -18.38 -2.74
N THR A 186 43.71 -17.14 -3.01
CA THR A 186 45.12 -16.79 -3.28
C THR A 186 45.34 -15.29 -3.35
N THR A 187 46.53 -14.91 -2.90
CA THR A 187 47.23 -13.62 -2.96
C THR A 187 46.71 -12.48 -2.08
N ASP A 188 47.53 -11.69 -1.43
CA ASP A 188 48.90 -11.75 -0.84
C ASP A 188 49.08 -10.31 -0.33
N ASP A 189 49.38 -10.19 0.96
CA ASP A 189 50.18 -9.16 1.65
C ASP A 189 50.52 -7.86 0.90
N ASP A 190 50.16 -6.69 1.48
CA ASP A 190 51.16 -5.82 2.14
C ASP A 190 50.56 -4.54 2.77
N GLU A 191 50.92 -4.38 4.06
CA GLU A 191 51.19 -3.18 4.87
C GLU A 191 50.21 -1.98 4.91
N ALA A 192 49.58 -1.71 6.06
CA ALA A 192 50.09 -0.98 7.25
C ALA A 192 50.12 0.55 7.02
N SER A 193 49.75 1.46 7.92
CA SER A 193 49.27 1.42 9.31
C SER A 193 48.80 2.86 9.63
N PHE A 194 47.77 3.03 10.45
CA PHE A 194 47.76 4.09 11.46
C PHE A 194 46.77 3.69 12.55
N THR A 195 47.33 3.10 13.59
CA THR A 195 46.66 2.80 14.85
C THR A 195 46.43 4.09 15.62
N ASN A 196 45.27 4.24 16.23
CA ASN A 196 45.30 4.59 17.64
C ASN A 196 44.12 3.98 18.39
N ASN A 197 44.53 3.22 19.39
CA ASN A 197 43.79 2.20 20.08
C ASN A 197 43.16 2.80 21.34
N ARG A 198 41.88 2.54 21.55
CA ARG A 198 41.24 2.56 22.87
C ARG A 198 40.33 1.34 22.98
N ASP A 199 40.97 0.19 23.13
CA ASP A 199 40.43 -1.01 23.78
C ASP A 199 39.95 -0.65 25.21
N SER A 200 38.93 -1.25 25.79
CA SER A 200 38.67 -2.68 25.85
C SER A 200 37.26 -2.96 26.42
N SER A 201 36.47 -3.74 25.70
CA SER A 201 35.86 -5.01 26.15
C SER A 201 34.68 -5.41 25.25
N PHE A 202 34.95 -5.57 23.96
CA PHE A 202 34.07 -6.30 23.05
C PHE A 202 34.50 -7.78 23.14
N SER A 203 33.92 -8.51 24.09
CA SER A 203 34.08 -9.96 24.12
C SER A 203 33.27 -10.54 22.96
N SER A 204 34.01 -11.17 22.05
CA SER A 204 33.49 -12.02 21.00
C SER A 204 32.71 -13.19 21.61
N ASP A 205 31.41 -13.00 21.84
CA ASP A 205 30.49 -14.11 22.03
C ASP A 205 29.73 -14.35 20.74
N ASN A 206 30.15 -15.40 20.06
CA ASN A 206 29.52 -16.02 18.91
C ASN A 206 28.24 -16.74 19.38
N THR A 207 27.29 -16.00 19.96
CA THR A 207 25.95 -16.50 20.26
C THR A 207 25.05 -16.10 19.10
N LYS A 208 24.75 -17.08 18.25
CA LYS A 208 23.53 -17.08 17.45
C LYS A 208 22.38 -16.77 18.40
N VAL A 209 21.93 -15.52 18.43
CA VAL A 209 20.67 -15.16 19.07
C VAL A 209 19.63 -16.00 18.37
N ALA A 210 19.11 -17.01 19.06
CA ALA A 210 17.92 -17.72 18.64
C ALA A 210 16.84 -16.64 18.49
N LYS A 211 16.59 -16.23 17.24
CA LYS A 211 15.62 -15.22 16.88
C LYS A 211 14.28 -15.79 17.33
N ASP A 212 13.65 -15.15 18.30
CA ASP A 212 12.40 -15.61 18.89
C ASP A 212 11.31 -15.69 17.81
N THR A 213 11.00 -16.91 17.38
CA THR A 213 10.15 -17.18 16.20
C THR A 213 8.72 -16.70 16.41
N ALA A 214 8.26 -16.61 17.67
CA ALA A 214 6.95 -16.09 18.03
C ALA A 214 6.84 -14.57 17.81
N THR A 215 7.90 -13.83 18.11
CA THR A 215 7.97 -12.39 17.87
C THR A 215 8.03 -12.10 16.36
N ASP A 216 8.73 -12.93 15.58
CA ASP A 216 8.82 -12.80 14.11
C ASP A 216 7.46 -13.10 13.44
N ASP A 217 6.75 -14.15 13.85
CA ASP A 217 5.42 -14.50 13.30
C ASP A 217 4.37 -13.41 13.58
N HIS A 218 4.36 -12.88 14.80
CA HIS A 218 3.49 -11.76 15.18
C HIS A 218 3.75 -10.51 14.31
N ASP A 219 5.02 -10.16 14.12
CA ASP A 219 5.39 -8.98 13.34
C ASP A 219 5.08 -9.14 11.85
N ILE A 220 5.28 -10.34 11.28
CA ILE A 220 4.89 -10.67 9.90
C ILE A 220 3.38 -10.52 9.71
N ARG A 221 2.60 -11.13 10.61
CA ARG A 221 1.13 -11.09 10.62
C ARG A 221 0.60 -9.66 10.60
N TRP A 222 1.00 -8.84 11.57
CA TRP A 222 0.47 -7.48 11.70
C TRP A 222 1.01 -6.53 10.63
N THR A 223 2.22 -6.76 10.13
CA THR A 223 2.76 -6.01 8.98
C THR A 223 1.94 -6.29 7.72
N ALA A 224 1.67 -7.56 7.42
CA ALA A 224 0.86 -7.96 6.28
C ALA A 224 -0.57 -7.38 6.36
N ASN A 225 -1.19 -7.47 7.53
CA ASN A 225 -2.52 -6.90 7.75
C ASN A 225 -2.57 -5.37 7.58
N SER A 226 -1.56 -4.66 8.07
CA SER A 226 -1.47 -3.21 7.92
C SER A 226 -1.39 -2.80 6.45
N MET A 227 -0.63 -3.56 5.65
CA MET A 227 -0.55 -3.35 4.21
C MET A 227 -1.87 -3.65 3.52
N TYR A 228 -2.55 -4.73 3.92
CA TYR A 228 -3.82 -5.15 3.33
C TYR A 228 -4.94 -4.13 3.59
N SER A 229 -5.14 -3.72 4.84
CA SER A 229 -6.19 -2.77 5.21
C SER A 229 -5.98 -1.36 4.65
N ALA A 230 -4.74 -0.86 4.64
CA ALA A 230 -4.45 0.52 4.24
C ALA A 230 -4.49 0.76 2.72
N SER A 231 -4.18 -0.26 1.91
CA SER A 231 -4.02 -0.09 0.45
C SER A 231 -5.34 0.00 -0.31
N ILE A 232 -6.42 -0.54 0.25
CA ILE A 232 -7.67 -0.73 -0.48
C ILE A 232 -8.41 0.60 -0.66
N ASN A 233 -8.88 1.20 0.45
CA ASN A 233 -9.68 2.41 0.39
C ASN A 233 -8.94 3.61 -0.19
N THR A 234 -7.64 3.73 0.09
CA THR A 234 -6.82 4.82 -0.44
C THR A 234 -6.72 4.75 -1.97
N THR A 235 -6.55 3.55 -2.53
CA THR A 235 -6.51 3.32 -3.98
C THR A 235 -7.88 3.54 -4.62
N ILE A 236 -8.94 2.98 -4.04
CA ILE A 236 -10.34 3.18 -4.50
C ILE A 236 -10.68 4.67 -4.52
N THR A 237 -10.37 5.38 -3.44
CA THR A 237 -10.61 6.82 -3.32
C THR A 237 -9.84 7.59 -4.39
N THR A 238 -8.55 7.29 -4.58
CA THR A 238 -7.72 7.96 -5.58
C THR A 238 -8.24 7.74 -7.00
N LEU A 239 -8.56 6.49 -7.37
CA LEU A 239 -9.10 6.16 -8.69
C LEU A 239 -10.48 6.77 -8.92
N SER A 240 -11.33 6.82 -7.89
CA SER A 240 -12.64 7.49 -7.96
C SER A 240 -12.49 8.99 -8.25
N HIS A 241 -11.58 9.67 -7.54
CA HIS A 241 -11.27 11.08 -7.79
C HIS A 241 -10.65 11.30 -9.18
N PHE A 242 -9.76 10.41 -9.62
CA PHE A 242 -9.18 10.47 -10.97
C PHE A 242 -10.29 10.43 -12.02
N ILE A 243 -11.16 9.42 -11.97
CA ILE A 243 -12.19 9.26 -13.00
C ILE A 243 -13.18 10.43 -12.95
N LEU A 244 -13.61 10.85 -11.77
CA LEU A 244 -14.47 12.04 -11.61
C LEU A 244 -13.83 13.27 -12.25
N THR A 245 -12.54 13.48 -12.01
CA THR A 245 -11.79 14.62 -12.56
C THR A 245 -11.68 14.54 -14.08
N MET A 246 -11.41 13.36 -14.64
CA MET A 246 -11.32 13.17 -16.09
C MET A 246 -12.68 13.39 -16.78
N VAL A 247 -13.79 13.03 -16.13
CA VAL A 247 -15.15 13.29 -16.63
C VAL A 247 -15.49 14.78 -16.59
N GLN A 248 -15.13 15.49 -15.51
CA GLN A 248 -15.39 16.92 -15.37
C GLN A 248 -14.46 17.79 -16.23
N HIS A 249 -13.25 17.31 -16.54
CA HIS A 249 -12.24 18.03 -17.34
C HIS A 249 -11.79 17.23 -18.57
N PRO A 250 -12.66 17.02 -19.58
CA PRO A 250 -12.33 16.18 -20.75
C PRO A 250 -11.13 16.67 -21.57
N HIS A 251 -10.78 17.95 -21.48
CA HIS A 251 -9.61 18.52 -22.16
C HIS A 251 -8.30 18.03 -21.52
N VAL A 252 -8.27 17.85 -20.19
CA VAL A 252 -7.12 17.29 -19.47
C VAL A 252 -6.93 15.83 -19.89
N LEU A 253 -8.02 15.05 -19.91
CA LEU A 253 -7.99 13.66 -20.35
C LEU A 253 -7.46 13.54 -21.79
N ARG A 254 -8.01 14.34 -22.72
CA ARG A 254 -7.58 14.33 -24.13
C ARG A 254 -6.09 14.65 -24.29
N ARG A 255 -5.56 15.59 -23.51
CA ARG A 255 -4.12 15.92 -23.55
C ARG A 255 -3.25 14.79 -22.98
N ALA A 256 -3.68 14.15 -21.89
CA ALA A 256 -2.97 12.99 -21.36
C ALA A 256 -2.99 11.81 -22.33
N GLN A 257 -4.12 11.58 -23.02
CA GLN A 257 -4.22 10.60 -24.09
C GLN A 257 -3.28 10.93 -25.26
N ALA A 258 -3.20 12.19 -25.68
CA ALA A 258 -2.27 12.61 -26.73
C ALA A 258 -0.80 12.34 -26.36
N GLU A 259 -0.39 12.61 -25.10
CA GLU A 259 0.96 12.26 -24.63
C GLU A 259 1.22 10.75 -24.67
N LEU A 260 0.24 9.93 -24.25
CA LEU A 260 0.33 8.48 -24.36
C LEU A 260 0.42 8.01 -25.82
N ASP A 261 -0.37 8.59 -26.71
CA ASP A 261 -0.37 8.27 -28.13
C ASP A 261 0.94 8.73 -28.82
N ASP A 262 1.57 9.82 -28.38
CA ASP A 262 2.87 10.25 -28.90
C ASP A 262 4.01 9.32 -28.47
N VAL A 263 3.96 8.80 -27.23
CA VAL A 263 5.01 7.92 -26.68
C VAL A 263 4.84 6.47 -27.15
N PHE A 264 3.60 5.98 -27.20
CA PHE A 264 3.27 4.57 -27.45
C PHE A 264 2.55 4.32 -28.77
N GLY A 265 1.93 5.34 -29.35
CA GLY A 265 1.33 5.27 -30.67
C GLY A 265 2.42 5.33 -31.75
N SER A 266 2.35 4.39 -32.67
CA SER A 266 3.04 4.52 -33.95
C SER A 266 2.11 3.97 -35.02
N SER A 267 1.72 4.86 -35.92
CA SER A 267 1.11 4.58 -37.23
C SER A 267 2.07 3.87 -38.20
N GLN A 268 3.33 3.64 -37.81
CA GLN A 268 4.28 2.82 -38.57
C GLN A 268 4.15 1.35 -38.15
N ALA A 269 3.78 0.50 -39.11
CA ALA A 269 3.54 -0.94 -39.01
C ALA A 269 4.69 -1.78 -38.39
N SER A 270 5.83 -1.17 -38.06
CA SER A 270 7.02 -1.82 -37.51
C SER A 270 7.16 -1.75 -35.99
N LYS A 271 6.41 -0.87 -35.28
CA LYS A 271 6.51 -0.74 -33.82
C LYS A 271 5.24 -1.30 -33.18
N ALA A 272 5.31 -2.52 -32.66
CA ALA A 272 4.17 -3.18 -32.02
C ALA A 272 3.59 -2.29 -30.90
N LYS A 273 2.26 -2.13 -30.89
CA LYS A 273 1.52 -1.43 -29.83
C LYS A 273 1.78 -2.15 -28.51
N ARG A 274 2.62 -1.58 -27.65
CA ARG A 274 2.98 -2.14 -26.34
C ARG A 274 2.30 -1.38 -25.20
N LEU A 275 2.09 -2.06 -24.08
CA LEU A 275 1.59 -1.41 -22.86
C LEU A 275 2.70 -0.59 -22.17
N PRO A 276 2.34 0.45 -21.40
CA PRO A 276 3.29 1.22 -20.60
C PRO A 276 4.01 0.36 -19.55
N THR A 277 5.28 0.65 -19.30
CA THR A 277 6.06 0.08 -18.18
C THR A 277 6.54 1.20 -17.25
N PHE A 278 7.06 0.85 -16.07
CA PHE A 278 7.58 1.84 -15.11
C PHE A 278 8.73 2.69 -15.67
N GLU A 279 9.50 2.17 -16.62
CA GLU A 279 10.60 2.91 -17.26
C GLU A 279 10.11 4.08 -18.12
N ASP A 280 8.84 4.04 -18.55
CA ASP A 280 8.25 5.09 -19.37
C ASP A 280 7.79 6.30 -18.57
N HIS A 281 7.80 6.24 -17.23
CA HIS A 281 7.40 7.36 -16.37
C HIS A 281 8.14 8.65 -16.72
N THR A 282 9.43 8.57 -17.06
CA THR A 282 10.24 9.73 -17.47
C THR A 282 9.79 10.38 -18.79
N LYS A 283 9.01 9.66 -19.60
CA LYS A 283 8.49 10.10 -20.90
C LYS A 283 7.05 10.60 -20.81
N LEU A 284 6.41 10.53 -19.63
CA LEU A 284 5.00 10.87 -19.41
C LEU A 284 4.82 12.01 -18.40
N PRO A 285 5.52 13.16 -18.57
CA PRO A 285 5.50 14.24 -17.58
C PRO A 285 4.11 14.85 -17.36
N TYR A 286 3.23 14.85 -18.36
CA TYR A 286 1.87 15.36 -18.20
C TYR A 286 0.98 14.35 -17.47
N CYS A 287 1.09 13.05 -17.75
CA CYS A 287 0.39 12.03 -16.98
C CYS A 287 0.82 12.03 -15.50
N ASP A 288 2.12 12.23 -15.22
CA ASP A 288 2.62 12.43 -13.86
C ASP A 288 1.98 13.65 -13.19
N ALA A 289 1.82 14.74 -13.95
CA ALA A 289 1.17 15.94 -13.45
C ALA A 289 -0.31 15.67 -13.12
N VAL A 290 -1.04 14.96 -13.99
CA VAL A 290 -2.44 14.54 -13.74
C VAL A 290 -2.54 13.66 -12.50
N PHE A 291 -1.63 12.69 -12.34
CA PHE A 291 -1.59 11.81 -11.17
C PHE A 291 -1.36 12.62 -9.88
N THR A 292 -0.35 13.50 -9.86
CA THR A 292 -0.06 14.32 -8.68
C THR A 292 -1.19 15.31 -8.36
N GLU A 293 -1.83 15.91 -9.38
CA GLU A 293 -2.96 16.82 -9.16
C GLU A 293 -4.19 16.08 -8.63
N THR A 294 -4.40 14.84 -9.06
CA THR A 294 -5.45 13.97 -8.50
C THR A 294 -5.24 13.74 -7.01
N LEU A 295 -4.00 13.45 -6.58
CA LEU A 295 -3.66 13.26 -5.18
C LEU A 295 -3.79 14.56 -4.37
N ARG A 296 -3.31 15.68 -4.91
CA ARG A 296 -3.42 17.01 -4.29
C ARG A 296 -4.87 17.40 -4.05
N TRP A 297 -5.76 17.16 -5.02
CA TRP A 297 -7.15 17.55 -4.89
C TRP A 297 -7.98 16.57 -4.06
N GLY A 298 -7.85 15.27 -4.34
CA GLY A 298 -8.66 14.21 -3.73
C GLY A 298 -8.26 13.84 -2.30
N VAL A 299 -7.00 14.10 -1.90
CA VAL A 299 -6.44 13.91 -0.56
C VAL A 299 -7.06 12.72 0.21
N PRO A 300 -6.76 11.46 -0.17
CA PRO A 300 -7.44 10.29 0.39
C PRO A 300 -7.35 10.15 1.91
N VAL A 301 -6.33 10.75 2.54
CA VAL A 301 -6.11 10.74 3.99
C VAL A 301 -5.93 12.17 4.49
N PRO A 302 -7.02 12.96 4.66
CA PRO A 302 -6.93 14.41 4.86
C PRO A 302 -6.29 14.85 6.19
N LEU A 303 -6.39 14.04 7.24
CA LEU A 303 -5.85 14.35 8.58
C LEU A 303 -4.64 13.50 8.98
N SER A 304 -4.10 12.70 8.04
CA SER A 304 -3.07 11.70 8.33
C SER A 304 -3.49 10.74 9.47
N SER A 305 -2.57 9.90 9.91
CA SER A 305 -2.69 9.19 11.18
C SER A 305 -2.33 10.11 12.34
N THR A 306 -2.98 9.95 13.49
CA THR A 306 -2.61 10.70 14.69
C THR A 306 -1.19 10.33 15.13
N HIS A 307 -0.33 11.35 15.24
CA HIS A 307 1.02 11.21 15.77
C HIS A 307 1.04 11.49 17.27
N LEU A 308 2.09 11.03 17.96
CA LEU A 308 2.32 11.28 19.37
C LEU A 308 3.71 11.89 19.57
N THR A 309 3.82 12.98 20.32
CA THR A 309 5.13 13.58 20.62
C THR A 309 5.92 12.69 21.57
N ARG A 310 7.08 12.20 21.11
CA ARG A 310 8.00 11.36 21.90
C ARG A 310 8.80 12.16 22.92
N ARG A 311 8.99 13.45 22.67
CA ARG A 311 9.70 14.40 23.53
C ARG A 311 9.05 15.77 23.40
N THR A 312 9.24 16.59 24.41
CA THR A 312 8.87 18.00 24.36
C THR A 312 9.64 18.69 23.25
N ASP A 313 8.95 19.55 22.49
CA ASP A 313 9.53 20.33 21.40
C ASP A 313 8.84 21.70 21.30
N THR A 314 9.40 22.60 20.48
CA THR A 314 8.80 23.90 20.17
C THR A 314 8.61 24.02 18.66
N TYR A 315 7.38 24.32 18.22
CA TYR A 315 7.05 24.51 16.82
C TYR A 315 6.40 25.88 16.62
N GLU A 316 6.96 26.71 15.75
CA GLU A 316 6.50 28.10 15.51
C GLU A 316 6.36 28.93 16.81
N GLY A 317 7.26 28.71 17.77
CA GLY A 317 7.22 29.37 19.09
C GLY A 317 6.18 28.80 20.07
N MET A 318 5.37 27.82 19.65
CA MET A 318 4.44 27.10 20.52
C MET A 318 5.14 25.93 21.21
N TYR A 319 5.04 25.87 22.53
CA TYR A 319 5.57 24.78 23.33
C TYR A 319 4.64 23.55 23.26
N ILE A 320 5.18 22.41 22.82
CA ILE A 320 4.45 21.15 22.69
C ILE A 320 5.09 20.13 23.62
N SER A 321 4.40 19.78 24.70
CA SER A 321 4.89 18.78 25.66
C SER A 321 4.93 17.38 25.05
N GLN A 322 5.78 16.52 25.62
CA GLN A 322 5.75 15.08 25.39
C GLN A 322 4.34 14.49 25.67
N GLY A 323 3.92 13.51 24.87
CA GLY A 323 2.65 12.79 25.03
C GLY A 323 1.44 13.47 24.38
N TYR A 324 1.63 14.59 23.68
CA TYR A 324 0.57 15.27 22.94
C TYR A 324 0.26 14.56 21.63
N ARG A 325 -1.02 14.50 21.28
CA ARG A 325 -1.50 13.98 19.98
C ARG A 325 -1.44 15.09 18.94
N VAL A 326 -0.87 14.79 17.77
CA VAL A 326 -0.70 15.74 16.66
C VAL A 326 -1.38 15.20 15.41
N PHE A 327 -2.16 16.04 14.75
CA PHE A 327 -2.85 15.71 13.50
C PHE A 327 -2.24 16.48 12.35
N GLY A 328 -1.84 15.78 11.29
CA GLY A 328 -1.31 16.40 10.08
C GLY A 328 -2.44 16.77 9.13
N ASN A 329 -2.81 18.06 9.06
CA ASN A 329 -3.88 18.52 8.17
C ASN A 329 -3.40 18.65 6.72
N ILE A 330 -3.23 17.50 6.05
CA ILE A 330 -2.82 17.42 4.65
C ILE A 330 -3.82 18.16 3.75
N TRP A 331 -5.11 18.07 4.04
CA TRP A 331 -6.14 18.77 3.26
C TRP A 331 -5.93 20.29 3.22
N ALA A 332 -5.62 20.91 4.37
CA ALA A 332 -5.33 22.34 4.44
C ALA A 332 -4.02 22.69 3.74
N ILE A 333 -2.98 21.87 3.87
CA ILE A 333 -1.70 22.08 3.19
C ILE A 333 -1.89 22.06 1.67
N MET A 334 -2.61 21.07 1.15
CA MET A 334 -2.91 20.92 -0.29
C MET A 334 -3.82 22.02 -0.86
N ARG A 335 -4.44 22.81 0.01
CA ARG A 335 -5.30 23.96 -0.34
C ARG A 335 -4.72 25.31 0.09
N ASN A 336 -3.47 25.35 0.53
CA ASN A 336 -2.84 26.61 0.92
C ASN A 336 -2.66 27.50 -0.34
N PRO A 337 -3.30 28.69 -0.41
CA PRO A 337 -3.19 29.58 -1.56
C PRO A 337 -1.77 30.11 -1.81
N GLN A 338 -0.90 30.09 -0.79
CA GLN A 338 0.51 30.47 -0.92
C GLN A 338 1.33 29.41 -1.66
N LEU A 339 0.91 28.14 -1.60
CA LEU A 339 1.57 27.02 -2.28
C LEU A 339 0.90 26.69 -3.63
N TYR A 340 -0.42 26.80 -3.68
CA TYR A 340 -1.22 26.45 -4.86
C TYR A 340 -2.16 27.58 -5.24
N GLN A 341 -1.94 28.20 -6.40
CA GLN A 341 -2.85 29.20 -6.94
C GLN A 341 -4.19 28.56 -7.35
N ASP A 342 -5.30 29.17 -6.91
CA ASP A 342 -6.68 28.69 -7.10
C ASP A 342 -6.91 27.25 -6.62
N PRO A 343 -6.61 26.93 -5.34
CA PRO A 343 -6.46 25.56 -4.85
C PRO A 343 -7.68 24.65 -5.04
N GLU A 344 -8.88 25.23 -5.11
CA GLU A 344 -10.14 24.53 -5.34
C GLU A 344 -10.41 24.18 -6.81
N VAL A 345 -9.74 24.87 -7.75
CA VAL A 345 -9.90 24.60 -9.18
C VAL A 345 -9.16 23.32 -9.52
N VAL A 346 -9.92 22.35 -10.00
CA VAL A 346 -9.41 21.10 -10.57
C VAL A 346 -9.03 21.31 -12.03
N GLY A 347 -8.02 20.57 -12.53
CA GLY A 347 -7.69 20.52 -13.95
C GLY A 347 -6.59 21.48 -14.42
N ARG A 348 -5.96 22.25 -13.52
CA ARG A 348 -4.68 22.88 -13.82
C ARG A 348 -3.53 21.91 -13.57
N CYS A 349 -3.49 20.81 -14.33
CA CYS A 349 -2.36 19.88 -14.30
C CYS A 349 -1.06 20.54 -14.77
N ASP A 350 -1.14 21.72 -15.41
CA ASP A 350 0.00 22.58 -15.76
C ASP A 350 0.59 23.37 -14.58
N ARG A 351 0.09 23.21 -13.33
CA ARG A 351 0.66 23.83 -12.11
C ARG A 351 2.07 23.30 -11.84
N GLY A 352 3.04 23.92 -12.50
CA GLY A 352 4.45 23.53 -12.48
C GLY A 352 5.09 23.40 -13.86
N TRP A 353 4.36 23.63 -14.95
CA TRP A 353 4.94 23.78 -16.29
C TRP A 353 5.24 25.25 -16.55
N ASP A 354 6.53 25.60 -16.62
CA ASP A 354 6.94 26.91 -17.10
C ASP A 354 6.64 26.95 -18.61
N GLY A 355 6.02 28.03 -19.09
CA GLY A 355 5.38 28.18 -20.41
C GLY A 355 6.25 28.05 -21.67
N GLY A 356 7.33 27.26 -21.64
CA GLY A 356 8.15 26.94 -22.79
C GLY A 356 9.03 25.72 -22.50
N GLY A 357 8.57 24.53 -22.89
CA GLY A 357 9.40 23.34 -23.01
C GLY A 357 9.37 22.37 -21.83
N GLY A 358 8.20 21.78 -21.54
CA GLY A 358 8.03 20.43 -20.96
C GLY A 358 8.73 20.06 -19.64
N LYS A 359 9.41 21.00 -18.96
CA LYS A 359 10.12 20.75 -17.72
C LYS A 359 9.29 21.24 -16.54
N ARG A 360 9.04 20.33 -15.60
CA ARG A 360 8.38 20.61 -14.34
C ARG A 360 9.31 21.46 -13.46
N SER A 361 8.81 22.57 -12.93
CA SER A 361 9.49 23.37 -11.91
C SER A 361 9.82 22.47 -10.71
N LYS A 362 11.09 22.44 -10.33
CA LYS A 362 11.66 21.54 -9.31
C LYS A 362 11.09 21.74 -7.89
N ASN A 363 10.24 22.75 -7.69
CA ASN A 363 9.85 23.22 -6.35
C ASN A 363 8.49 22.69 -5.86
N VAL A 364 7.80 21.81 -6.60
CA VAL A 364 6.38 21.46 -6.27
C VAL A 364 6.22 20.12 -5.55
N CYS A 365 7.23 19.24 -5.50
CA CYS A 365 7.09 17.94 -4.83
C CYS A 365 8.34 17.55 -4.05
N VAL A 366 8.42 17.99 -2.79
CA VAL A 366 9.14 17.26 -1.74
C VAL A 366 8.07 16.54 -0.93
N TRP A 367 7.98 15.22 -1.08
CA TRP A 367 7.11 14.37 -0.28
C TRP A 367 7.75 14.15 1.11
N ILE A 368 6.92 14.16 2.15
CA ILE A 368 7.28 13.77 3.53
C ILE A 368 7.39 12.25 3.63
#